data_AF-A0A8P4K7B4-F1
#
_entry.id   AF-A0A8P4K7B4-F1
#
_cell.length_a   1.000
_cell.length_b   1.000
_cell.length_c   1.000
_cell.angle_alpha   90.00
_cell.angle_beta   90.00
_cell.angle_gamma   90.00
#
_symmetry.space_group_name_H-M   'P 1'
#
loop_
_entity.id
_entity.type
_entity.pdbx_description
1 polymer ?
#
loop_
_entity_poly.entity_id
_entity_poly.type
_entity_poly.pdbx_seq_one_letter_code
_entity_poly.pdbx_strand_id
1 'polypeptide(L)'
;MYYGRTDRNCDCPYKAVVEVCDRTGSVCVVLWNSVCVGWYRSLKPGDIISLRHYRVKQRYQAEPDDIEISVNSRNPAARISILPESSVSPEYLPPTPPYSFYTSEDLLDRPAGVVCDVIGLLTFSGRPERIRSKDGRGAELLEYRWLRLEDGTSNQPIMVKLFSTSQPESHRKLHPLSVVVCSRLKLIRAEGTDVGLYLTNSAYTQVYCTGLGHHSEMSYRKLQPVRRFLRWMRSQDDGQVLSRALIGGSFTHPPPPVSLETYMKDRRGEPGFLRGAELQREVERLCYRERRTFCIQAAVTMVTYSRRGEEDRCLFWTDRPSSLSPLHHLLILPLTPSPSPSLSPSSYSSPLPLPSTPRSFRPPLSSSSSFSPTSPSSAVSPLAPPRPPDRSAGKSRKRKLLQPQTPNKRHPWVTLQPEQNNKTVILFEASMEFLENTNADEEEDDDDEDTSSFVTAPLHPSFSPVAAETLPMRYDHGRREEQADAVEIGGRADAIGTFDSALEDYYTLRLRALSDGVSVDAIFLPHSSSSSPPLHHHANTWISILSHGAFSSHTPPPSPGDLIGTAPQLSNQRLVCVLEACHLGGATTELILSRAFHLTD
;
A
#
# COMPACT_ATOMS: atom_id res chain seq x y z
N MET A 1 -14.66 -15.07 -0.49
CA MET A 1 -15.34 -13.81 -0.11
C MET A 1 -16.52 -14.15 0.79
N TYR A 2 -16.66 -13.47 1.94
CA TYR A 2 -17.87 -13.52 2.76
C TYR A 2 -18.92 -12.58 2.15
N TYR A 3 -20.20 -12.96 2.13
CA TYR A 3 -21.29 -12.12 1.62
C TYR A 3 -22.48 -12.04 2.60
N GLY A 4 -22.31 -12.62 3.80
CA GLY A 4 -23.31 -12.59 4.85
C GLY A 4 -23.62 -11.19 5.35
N ARG A 5 -24.76 -11.07 6.01
CA ARG A 5 -25.15 -9.91 6.81
C ARG A 5 -25.61 -10.43 8.17
N THR A 6 -25.51 -9.59 9.19
CA THR A 6 -25.92 -9.92 10.57
C THR A 6 -27.42 -10.22 10.72
N ASP A 7 -28.24 -9.88 9.72
CA ASP A 7 -29.69 -10.15 9.65
C ASP A 7 -30.06 -11.47 8.94
N ARG A 8 -29.08 -12.26 8.46
CA ARG A 8 -29.34 -13.44 7.60
C ARG A 8 -28.85 -14.76 8.19
N ASN A 9 -29.81 -15.61 8.54
CA ASN A 9 -29.59 -17.04 8.85
C ASN A 9 -29.10 -17.80 7.60
N CYS A 10 -27.79 -17.83 7.41
CA CYS A 10 -27.11 -18.69 6.44
C CYS A 10 -25.79 -19.15 7.05
N ASP A 11 -25.69 -20.43 7.40
CA ASP A 11 -24.61 -21.00 8.23
C ASP A 11 -23.21 -20.90 7.59
N CYS A 12 -23.15 -20.72 6.27
CA CYS A 12 -21.91 -20.59 5.51
C CYS A 12 -22.11 -19.56 4.40
N PRO A 13 -22.15 -18.25 4.67
CA PRO A 13 -22.49 -17.23 3.68
C PRO A 13 -21.22 -16.78 2.94
N TYR A 14 -20.57 -17.75 2.30
CA TYR A 14 -19.34 -17.58 1.53
C TYR A 14 -19.60 -17.82 0.05
N LYS A 15 -18.89 -17.07 -0.79
CA LYS A 15 -18.76 -17.36 -2.23
C LYS A 15 -17.31 -17.34 -2.67
N ALA A 16 -17.02 -18.18 -3.66
CA ALA A 16 -15.80 -18.14 -4.46
C ALA A 16 -16.22 -17.99 -5.93
N VAL A 17 -15.40 -17.29 -6.70
CA VAL A 17 -15.56 -17.12 -8.15
C VAL A 17 -14.32 -17.71 -8.79
N VAL A 18 -14.50 -18.63 -9.73
CA VAL A 18 -13.41 -19.26 -10.48
C VAL A 18 -13.71 -19.16 -11.97
N GLU A 19 -12.68 -18.95 -12.77
CA GLU A 19 -12.76 -19.01 -14.23
C GLU A 19 -12.54 -20.46 -14.67
N VAL A 20 -13.44 -21.00 -15.49
CA VAL A 20 -13.32 -22.34 -16.07
C VAL A 20 -13.38 -22.22 -17.58
N CYS A 21 -12.49 -22.93 -18.27
CA CYS A 21 -12.34 -22.85 -19.72
C CYS A 21 -12.50 -24.23 -20.37
N ASP A 22 -13.06 -24.26 -21.56
CA ASP A 22 -13.02 -25.41 -22.47
C ASP A 22 -12.61 -24.96 -23.89
N ARG A 23 -13.03 -25.70 -24.92
CA ARG A 23 -12.73 -25.38 -26.33
C ARG A 23 -13.68 -24.37 -26.97
N THR A 24 -14.80 -24.06 -26.30
CA THR A 24 -15.81 -23.09 -26.73
C THR A 24 -15.57 -21.71 -26.14
N GLY A 25 -14.98 -21.62 -24.94
CA GLY A 25 -14.56 -20.37 -24.33
C GLY A 25 -14.25 -20.48 -22.83
N SER A 26 -14.27 -19.34 -22.15
CA SER A 26 -14.12 -19.20 -20.70
C SER A 26 -15.45 -18.76 -20.09
N VAL A 27 -15.78 -19.23 -18.89
CA VAL A 27 -17.02 -18.85 -18.18
C VAL A 27 -16.78 -18.62 -16.68
N CYS A 28 -17.50 -17.65 -16.13
CA CYS A 28 -17.54 -17.35 -14.70
C CYS A 28 -18.31 -18.45 -13.95
N VAL A 29 -17.65 -19.17 -13.03
CA VAL A 29 -18.27 -20.19 -12.18
C VAL A 29 -18.28 -19.69 -10.73
N VAL A 30 -19.47 -19.57 -10.15
CA VAL A 30 -19.65 -19.07 -8.77
C VAL A 30 -20.06 -20.23 -7.86
N LEU A 31 -19.18 -20.57 -6.92
CA LEU A 31 -19.43 -21.56 -5.87
C LEU A 31 -20.15 -20.88 -4.70
N TRP A 32 -21.31 -21.41 -4.30
CA TRP A 32 -22.13 -20.84 -3.23
C TRP A 32 -22.13 -21.70 -1.96
N ASN A 33 -22.02 -21.02 -0.82
CA ASN A 33 -22.24 -21.51 0.53
C ASN A 33 -21.39 -22.72 0.92
N SER A 34 -22.00 -23.81 1.39
CA SER A 34 -21.29 -25.03 1.75
C SER A 34 -20.53 -25.67 0.58
N VAL A 35 -20.91 -25.38 -0.69
CA VAL A 35 -20.12 -25.80 -1.86
C VAL A 35 -18.85 -24.96 -1.99
N CYS A 36 -18.91 -23.66 -1.71
CA CYS A 36 -17.71 -22.82 -1.60
C CYS A 36 -16.78 -23.39 -0.51
N VAL A 37 -17.27 -23.59 0.71
CA VAL A 37 -16.44 -24.09 1.82
C VAL A 37 -15.84 -25.48 1.51
N GLY A 38 -16.64 -26.38 0.92
CA GLY A 38 -16.21 -27.75 0.62
C GLY A 38 -15.25 -27.92 -0.57
N TRP A 39 -15.19 -26.96 -1.51
CA TRP A 39 -14.34 -27.06 -2.71
C TRP A 39 -13.24 -26.01 -2.80
N TYR A 40 -13.34 -24.89 -2.09
CA TYR A 40 -12.40 -23.77 -2.23
C TYR A 40 -10.94 -24.14 -1.89
N ARG A 41 -10.72 -25.07 -0.93
CA ARG A 41 -9.39 -25.59 -0.59
C ARG A 41 -8.95 -26.79 -1.44
N SER A 42 -9.81 -27.30 -2.32
CA SER A 42 -9.55 -28.51 -3.11
C SER A 42 -9.25 -28.22 -4.57
N LEU A 43 -9.70 -27.07 -5.09
CA LEU A 43 -9.47 -26.65 -6.48
C LEU A 43 -8.21 -25.78 -6.57
N LYS A 44 -7.26 -26.18 -7.43
CA LYS A 44 -6.10 -25.38 -7.85
C LYS A 44 -6.29 -24.83 -9.27
N PRO A 45 -5.68 -23.68 -9.63
CA PRO A 45 -5.57 -23.25 -11.02
C PRO A 45 -4.86 -24.31 -11.86
N GLY A 46 -5.52 -24.78 -12.94
CA GLY A 46 -5.02 -25.86 -13.79
C GLY A 46 -5.66 -27.23 -13.54
N ASP A 47 -6.46 -27.40 -12.49
CA ASP A 47 -7.27 -28.62 -12.30
C ASP A 47 -8.28 -28.80 -13.43
N ILE A 48 -8.32 -30.00 -14.01
CA ILE A 48 -9.38 -30.40 -14.94
C ILE A 48 -10.56 -30.92 -14.11
N ILE A 49 -11.77 -30.39 -14.34
CA ILE A 49 -12.97 -30.74 -13.56
C ILE A 49 -14.12 -31.24 -14.44
N SER A 50 -14.91 -32.19 -13.93
CA SER A 50 -16.29 -32.42 -14.39
C SER A 50 -17.23 -31.61 -13.51
N LEU A 51 -17.97 -30.68 -14.11
CA LEU A 51 -19.03 -29.91 -13.45
C LEU A 51 -20.39 -30.33 -14.03
N ARG A 52 -21.31 -30.76 -13.17
CA ARG A 52 -22.65 -31.23 -13.56
C ARG A 52 -23.71 -30.69 -12.60
N HIS A 53 -24.96 -30.64 -13.06
CA HIS A 53 -26.12 -30.20 -12.25
C HIS A 53 -25.96 -28.78 -11.68
N TYR A 54 -25.58 -27.82 -12.54
CA TYR A 54 -25.48 -26.39 -12.20
C TYR A 54 -26.69 -25.60 -12.72
N ARG A 55 -26.80 -24.31 -12.37
CA ARG A 55 -27.67 -23.35 -13.08
C ARG A 55 -26.81 -22.41 -13.92
N VAL A 56 -27.24 -22.11 -15.14
CA VAL A 56 -26.79 -20.91 -15.86
C VAL A 56 -27.71 -19.75 -15.45
N LYS A 57 -27.16 -18.54 -15.32
CA LYS A 57 -27.87 -17.27 -15.07
C LYS A 57 -27.17 -16.16 -15.87
N GLN A 58 -27.86 -15.05 -16.13
CA GLN A 58 -27.15 -13.81 -16.45
C GLN A 58 -26.33 -13.38 -15.22
N ARG A 59 -25.12 -12.90 -15.45
CA ARG A 59 -24.20 -12.42 -14.40
C ARG A 59 -24.71 -11.11 -13.81
N TYR A 60 -24.62 -10.97 -12.49
CA TYR A 60 -25.13 -9.78 -11.80
C TYR A 60 -24.33 -8.52 -12.13
N GLN A 61 -25.03 -7.45 -12.57
CA GLN A 61 -24.45 -6.17 -13.01
C GLN A 61 -23.48 -6.26 -14.20
N ALA A 62 -23.71 -7.22 -15.10
CA ALA A 62 -23.00 -7.31 -16.37
C ALA A 62 -23.89 -6.92 -17.57
N GLU A 63 -23.29 -6.86 -18.75
CA GLU A 63 -23.99 -6.63 -20.03
C GLU A 63 -25.04 -7.71 -20.33
N PRO A 64 -25.93 -7.48 -21.31
CA PRO A 64 -26.65 -8.56 -21.96
C PRO A 64 -25.69 -9.68 -22.40
N ASP A 65 -26.16 -10.92 -22.31
CA ASP A 65 -25.47 -12.15 -22.70
C ASP A 65 -24.20 -12.57 -21.91
N ASP A 66 -23.70 -11.78 -20.94
CA ASP A 66 -22.68 -12.27 -19.98
C ASP A 66 -23.34 -13.19 -18.92
N ILE A 67 -22.88 -14.45 -18.87
CA ILE A 67 -23.47 -15.52 -18.07
C ILE A 67 -22.56 -16.02 -16.94
N GLU A 68 -23.16 -16.33 -15.80
CA GLU A 68 -22.52 -17.07 -14.71
C GLU A 68 -23.08 -18.49 -14.57
N ILE A 69 -22.20 -19.45 -14.26
CA ILE A 69 -22.56 -20.78 -13.81
C ILE A 69 -22.64 -20.76 -12.28
N SER A 70 -23.87 -20.78 -11.76
CA SER A 70 -24.17 -20.77 -10.33
C SER A 70 -24.22 -22.21 -9.80
N VAL A 71 -23.21 -22.55 -8.98
CA VAL A 71 -22.99 -23.89 -8.41
C VAL A 71 -23.51 -23.93 -6.98
N ASN A 72 -24.54 -24.74 -6.73
CA ASN A 72 -25.35 -24.71 -5.52
C ASN A 72 -25.42 -26.08 -4.85
N SER A 73 -25.61 -26.11 -3.52
CA SER A 73 -25.77 -27.36 -2.76
C SER A 73 -27.17 -28.00 -2.93
N ARG A 74 -28.15 -27.26 -3.44
CA ARG A 74 -29.53 -27.69 -3.70
C ARG A 74 -30.10 -26.97 -4.92
N ASN A 75 -31.10 -27.60 -5.55
CA ASN A 75 -31.96 -27.04 -6.60
C ASN A 75 -31.24 -26.39 -7.80
N PRO A 76 -30.50 -27.16 -8.63
CA PRO A 76 -30.11 -28.55 -8.44
C PRO A 76 -28.86 -28.66 -7.55
N ALA A 77 -28.66 -29.83 -6.94
CA ALA A 77 -27.45 -30.11 -6.16
C ALA A 77 -26.30 -30.42 -7.13
N ALA A 78 -25.34 -29.49 -7.21
CA ALA A 78 -24.24 -29.58 -8.14
C ALA A 78 -23.26 -30.71 -7.79
N ARG A 79 -22.69 -31.33 -8.83
CA ARG A 79 -21.65 -32.35 -8.72
C ARG A 79 -20.39 -31.81 -9.37
N ILE A 80 -19.32 -31.74 -8.59
CA ILE A 80 -17.97 -31.39 -9.04
C ILE A 80 -17.09 -32.61 -8.80
N SER A 81 -16.12 -32.85 -9.68
CA SER A 81 -15.04 -33.83 -9.46
C SER A 81 -13.80 -33.42 -10.25
N ILE A 82 -12.65 -33.35 -9.59
CA ILE A 82 -11.35 -33.21 -10.27
C ILE A 82 -11.07 -34.52 -11.02
N LEU A 83 -10.55 -34.39 -12.24
CA LEU A 83 -10.23 -35.49 -13.14
C LEU A 83 -8.71 -35.50 -13.42
N PRO A 84 -8.03 -36.65 -13.33
CA PRO A 84 -6.68 -36.75 -13.87
C PRO A 84 -6.71 -36.63 -15.39
N GLU A 85 -5.71 -35.97 -15.98
CA GLU A 85 -5.60 -35.71 -17.43
C GLU A 85 -5.82 -36.98 -18.28
N SER A 86 -5.23 -38.10 -17.84
CA SER A 86 -5.34 -39.42 -18.48
C SER A 86 -6.74 -40.07 -18.46
N SER A 87 -7.73 -39.46 -17.78
CA SER A 87 -9.14 -39.89 -17.80
C SER A 87 -10.02 -39.08 -18.76
N VAL A 88 -9.45 -38.08 -19.44
CA VAL A 88 -10.16 -37.19 -20.35
C VAL A 88 -9.73 -37.48 -21.79
N SER A 89 -10.69 -37.61 -22.70
CA SER A 89 -10.39 -37.82 -24.12
C SER A 89 -9.62 -36.62 -24.70
N PRO A 90 -8.65 -36.83 -25.62
CA PRO A 90 -7.96 -35.76 -26.32
C PRO A 90 -8.87 -34.76 -27.08
N GLU A 91 -10.14 -35.08 -27.30
CA GLU A 91 -11.14 -34.17 -27.86
C GLU A 91 -11.80 -33.22 -26.83
N TYR A 92 -11.78 -33.59 -25.54
CA TYR A 92 -12.38 -32.84 -24.43
C TYR A 92 -11.34 -32.25 -23.46
N LEU A 93 -10.04 -32.49 -23.68
CA LEU A 93 -8.99 -31.84 -22.91
C LEU A 93 -9.07 -30.30 -23.06
N PRO A 94 -9.18 -29.54 -21.96
CA PRO A 94 -9.19 -28.07 -21.97
C PRO A 94 -7.88 -27.49 -22.54
N PRO A 95 -7.89 -26.23 -23.01
CA PRO A 95 -6.66 -25.53 -23.31
C PRO A 95 -5.83 -25.31 -22.04
N THR A 96 -4.50 -25.42 -22.16
CA THR A 96 -3.56 -25.00 -21.10
C THR A 96 -3.84 -23.55 -20.70
N PRO A 97 -3.83 -23.20 -19.40
CA PRO A 97 -4.03 -21.83 -18.95
C PRO A 97 -3.11 -20.84 -19.71
N PRO A 98 -3.66 -19.83 -20.40
CA PRO A 98 -2.86 -18.89 -21.16
C PRO A 98 -2.13 -17.93 -20.22
N TYR A 99 -0.82 -17.82 -20.40
CA TYR A 99 0.00 -16.81 -19.73
C TYR A 99 0.47 -15.76 -20.74
N SER A 100 0.38 -14.50 -20.36
CA SER A 100 0.76 -13.31 -21.13
C SER A 100 1.73 -12.46 -20.31
N PHE A 101 2.92 -13.01 -20.09
CA PHE A 101 4.02 -12.33 -19.39
C PHE A 101 4.52 -11.12 -20.16
N TYR A 102 4.54 -9.96 -19.49
CA TYR A 102 5.23 -8.76 -19.95
C TYR A 102 6.35 -8.39 -18.98
N THR A 103 7.43 -7.86 -19.54
CA THR A 103 8.59 -7.31 -18.85
C THR A 103 8.38 -5.84 -18.48
N SER A 104 9.23 -5.25 -17.64
CA SER A 104 9.16 -3.82 -17.32
C SER A 104 9.30 -2.96 -18.59
N GLU A 105 10.14 -3.37 -19.54
CA GLU A 105 10.27 -2.80 -20.88
C GLU A 105 8.96 -2.93 -21.71
N ASP A 106 8.39 -4.14 -21.84
CA ASP A 106 7.16 -4.38 -22.63
C ASP A 106 5.97 -3.51 -22.17
N LEU A 107 5.86 -3.30 -20.85
CA LEU A 107 4.77 -2.56 -20.20
C LEU A 107 4.74 -1.08 -20.61
N LEU A 108 5.89 -0.48 -20.92
CA LEU A 108 6.00 0.95 -21.31
C LEU A 108 5.17 1.28 -22.54
N ASP A 109 4.94 0.31 -23.44
CA ASP A 109 4.14 0.44 -24.66
C ASP A 109 2.71 -0.13 -24.56
N ARG A 110 2.36 -0.88 -23.50
CA ARG A 110 1.03 -1.53 -23.42
C ARG A 110 -0.08 -0.51 -23.10
N PRO A 111 -1.22 -0.49 -23.83
CA PRO A 111 -2.32 0.42 -23.51
C PRO A 111 -2.95 0.12 -22.14
N ALA A 112 -3.53 1.14 -21.51
CA ALA A 112 -4.22 0.98 -20.23
C ALA A 112 -5.41 0.01 -20.34
N GLY A 113 -5.68 -0.72 -19.27
CA GLY A 113 -6.76 -1.71 -19.19
C GLY A 113 -6.39 -3.12 -19.64
N VAL A 114 -5.24 -3.30 -20.31
CA VAL A 114 -4.68 -4.63 -20.66
C VAL A 114 -4.52 -5.50 -19.41
N VAL A 115 -4.83 -6.79 -19.54
CA VAL A 115 -4.58 -7.80 -18.51
C VAL A 115 -3.35 -8.62 -18.92
N CYS A 116 -2.41 -8.78 -17.99
CA CYS A 116 -1.13 -9.47 -18.22
C CYS A 116 -0.63 -10.19 -16.97
N ASP A 117 0.45 -10.94 -17.14
CA ASP A 117 1.22 -11.53 -16.05
C ASP A 117 2.57 -10.82 -15.94
N VAL A 118 3.16 -10.83 -14.75
CA VAL A 118 4.53 -10.36 -14.53
C VAL A 118 5.30 -11.32 -13.64
N ILE A 119 6.62 -11.32 -13.80
CA ILE A 119 7.56 -11.96 -12.90
C ILE A 119 8.64 -10.94 -12.54
N GLY A 120 9.06 -10.90 -11.28
CA GLY A 120 10.13 -10.03 -10.84
C GLY A 120 10.67 -10.37 -9.45
N LEU A 121 11.83 -9.80 -9.15
CA LEU A 121 12.47 -9.85 -7.84
C LEU A 121 11.88 -8.72 -6.98
N LEU A 122 11.27 -9.05 -5.85
CA LEU A 122 10.64 -8.07 -4.96
C LEU A 122 11.71 -7.25 -4.22
N THR A 123 11.80 -5.94 -4.47
CA THR A 123 12.77 -5.04 -3.80
C THR A 123 12.14 -4.00 -2.88
N PHE A 124 10.82 -3.80 -2.95
CA PHE A 124 10.08 -3.10 -1.89
C PHE A 124 8.69 -3.71 -1.66
N SER A 125 8.38 -4.01 -0.40
CA SER A 125 7.06 -4.48 0.06
C SER A 125 6.50 -3.49 1.10
N GLY A 126 5.59 -2.62 0.65
CA GLY A 126 5.05 -1.54 1.47
C GLY A 126 4.09 -2.01 2.56
N ARG A 127 3.90 -1.15 3.57
CA ARG A 127 2.94 -1.38 4.66
C ARG A 127 1.52 -1.63 4.12
N PRO A 128 0.77 -2.62 4.65
CA PRO A 128 -0.63 -2.81 4.28
C PRO A 128 -1.50 -1.62 4.70
N GLU A 129 -2.34 -1.16 3.77
CA GLU A 129 -3.24 -0.02 3.92
C GLU A 129 -4.66 -0.40 3.45
N ARG A 130 -5.63 0.45 3.75
CA ARG A 130 -7.04 0.26 3.40
C ARG A 130 -7.62 1.49 2.71
N ILE A 131 -8.56 1.26 1.81
CA ILE A 131 -9.34 2.30 1.13
C ILE A 131 -10.80 1.86 1.04
N ARG A 132 -11.75 2.79 1.17
CA ARG A 132 -13.18 2.46 1.01
C ARG A 132 -13.50 2.13 -0.46
N SER A 133 -14.32 1.11 -0.68
CA SER A 133 -14.85 0.82 -2.02
C SER A 133 -15.63 2.02 -2.56
N LYS A 134 -15.42 2.34 -3.85
CA LYS A 134 -16.15 3.40 -4.57
C LYS A 134 -17.57 2.96 -5.00
N ASP A 135 -17.99 1.72 -4.77
CA ASP A 135 -19.25 1.11 -5.29
C ASP A 135 -20.56 1.63 -4.67
N GLY A 136 -20.58 2.85 -4.12
CA GLY A 136 -21.76 3.47 -3.48
C GLY A 136 -22.26 2.82 -2.18
N ARG A 137 -21.80 1.61 -1.83
CA ARG A 137 -22.19 0.88 -0.61
C ARG A 137 -21.43 1.28 0.67
N GLY A 138 -20.49 2.24 0.57
CA GLY A 138 -20.03 3.13 1.65
C GLY A 138 -19.21 2.56 2.83
N ALA A 139 -19.33 1.27 3.14
CA ALA A 139 -18.83 0.69 4.40
C ALA A 139 -17.71 -0.36 4.24
N GLU A 140 -17.47 -0.88 3.03
CA GLU A 140 -16.47 -1.92 2.80
C GLU A 140 -15.07 -1.31 2.60
N LEU A 141 -14.14 -1.68 3.48
CA LEU A 141 -12.72 -1.33 3.39
C LEU A 141 -11.98 -2.41 2.61
N LEU A 142 -11.38 -2.01 1.49
CA LEU A 142 -10.53 -2.84 0.65
C LEU A 142 -9.08 -2.65 1.06
N GLU A 143 -8.42 -3.75 1.41
CA GLU A 143 -7.05 -3.80 1.89
C GLU A 143 -6.08 -4.04 0.72
N TYR A 144 -4.92 -3.38 0.75
CA TYR A 144 -3.87 -3.49 -0.28
C TYR A 144 -2.48 -3.26 0.31
N ARG A 145 -1.45 -3.69 -0.42
CA ARG A 145 -0.07 -3.22 -0.24
C ARG A 145 0.55 -2.83 -1.58
N TRP A 146 1.61 -2.04 -1.54
CA TRP A 146 2.41 -1.71 -2.73
C TRP A 146 3.62 -2.63 -2.84
N LEU A 147 3.88 -3.13 -4.04
CA LEU A 147 5.06 -3.91 -4.37
C LEU A 147 5.88 -3.21 -5.46
N ARG A 148 7.20 -3.32 -5.37
CA ARG A 148 8.17 -2.96 -6.41
C ARG A 148 8.90 -4.21 -6.86
N LEU A 149 8.77 -4.59 -8.13
CA LEU A 149 9.47 -5.75 -8.70
C LEU A 149 10.50 -5.30 -9.74
N GLU A 150 11.70 -5.88 -9.69
CA GLU A 150 12.76 -5.70 -10.69
C GLU A 150 12.89 -6.94 -11.58
N ASP A 151 13.02 -6.76 -12.90
CA ASP A 151 13.09 -7.87 -13.86
C ASP A 151 14.32 -7.85 -14.78
N GLY A 152 15.12 -6.78 -14.71
CA GLY A 152 16.34 -6.62 -15.49
C GLY A 152 16.18 -6.15 -16.92
N THR A 153 14.98 -5.77 -17.37
CA THR A 153 14.75 -5.30 -18.74
C THR A 153 14.77 -3.77 -18.88
N SER A 154 14.39 -3.04 -17.83
CA SER A 154 14.49 -1.58 -17.80
C SER A 154 14.93 -1.07 -16.43
N ASN A 155 15.26 0.23 -16.36
CA ASN A 155 15.55 0.92 -15.10
C ASN A 155 14.28 1.32 -14.32
N GLN A 156 13.08 1.13 -14.88
CA GLN A 156 11.82 1.37 -14.18
C GLN A 156 11.31 0.06 -13.56
N PRO A 157 11.06 0.01 -12.24
CA PRO A 157 10.53 -1.20 -11.64
C PRO A 157 9.04 -1.38 -11.94
N ILE A 158 8.59 -2.63 -11.96
CA ILE A 158 7.17 -2.97 -12.09
C ILE A 158 6.48 -2.65 -10.76
N MET A 159 5.72 -1.56 -10.74
CA MET A 159 4.93 -1.14 -9.58
C MET A 159 3.58 -1.87 -9.56
N VAL A 160 3.25 -2.54 -8.44
CA VAL A 160 1.98 -3.28 -8.28
C VAL A 160 1.23 -2.78 -7.05
N LYS A 161 -0.02 -2.32 -7.23
CA LYS A 161 -0.98 -2.11 -6.14
C LYS A 161 -1.77 -3.39 -5.92
N LEU A 162 -1.25 -4.26 -5.06
CA LEU A 162 -1.81 -5.58 -4.80
C LEU A 162 -2.85 -5.49 -3.68
N PHE A 163 -4.13 -5.60 -4.04
CA PHE A 163 -5.23 -5.81 -3.09
C PHE A 163 -5.23 -7.24 -2.54
N SER A 164 -5.74 -7.43 -1.32
CA SER A 164 -5.80 -8.76 -0.67
C SER A 164 -6.52 -9.78 -1.56
N THR A 165 -5.79 -10.83 -1.97
CA THR A 165 -6.35 -11.91 -2.81
C THR A 165 -6.93 -13.01 -1.92
N SER A 166 -7.42 -14.08 -2.53
CA SER A 166 -7.87 -15.27 -1.78
C SER A 166 -6.73 -16.13 -1.21
N GLN A 167 -5.45 -15.71 -1.36
CA GLN A 167 -4.25 -16.46 -0.98
C GLN A 167 -3.50 -15.76 0.19
N PRO A 168 -4.06 -15.72 1.42
CA PRO A 168 -3.46 -14.95 2.53
C PRO A 168 -2.03 -15.39 2.88
N GLU A 169 -1.72 -16.69 2.79
CA GLU A 169 -0.37 -17.19 3.07
C GLU A 169 0.66 -16.69 2.05
N SER A 170 0.24 -16.49 0.80
CA SER A 170 1.08 -15.87 -0.25
C SER A 170 1.22 -14.36 -0.08
N HIS A 171 0.34 -13.69 0.69
CA HIS A 171 0.54 -12.27 1.05
C HIS A 171 1.52 -12.12 2.21
N ARG A 172 1.48 -13.02 3.19
CA ARG A 172 2.45 -13.08 4.30
C ARG A 172 3.88 -13.27 3.81
N LYS A 173 4.10 -14.17 2.85
CA LYS A 173 5.42 -14.42 2.25
C LYS A 173 5.79 -13.44 1.10
N LEU A 174 5.33 -12.18 1.14
CA LEU A 174 5.79 -11.10 0.24
C LEU A 174 6.96 -10.32 0.86
N HIS A 175 8.04 -11.03 1.18
CA HIS A 175 9.28 -10.43 1.68
C HIS A 175 10.16 -9.96 0.51
N PRO A 176 10.92 -8.85 0.63
CA PRO A 176 11.97 -8.52 -0.33
C PRO A 176 12.99 -9.66 -0.54
N LEU A 177 13.67 -9.62 -1.68
CA LEU A 177 14.44 -10.72 -2.30
C LEU A 177 13.62 -11.95 -2.73
N SER A 178 12.32 -12.04 -2.41
CA SER A 178 11.46 -13.09 -2.97
C SER A 178 11.23 -12.89 -4.47
N VAL A 179 11.29 -13.99 -5.23
CA VAL A 179 10.76 -14.05 -6.59
C VAL A 179 9.25 -14.10 -6.55
N VAL A 180 8.60 -13.14 -7.20
CA VAL A 180 7.13 -13.03 -7.25
C VAL A 180 6.64 -13.13 -8.69
N VAL A 181 5.67 -14.01 -8.92
CA VAL A 181 4.83 -14.06 -10.13
C VAL A 181 3.44 -13.60 -9.76
N CYS A 182 2.94 -12.58 -10.45
CA CYS A 182 1.55 -12.14 -10.35
C CYS A 182 0.86 -12.31 -11.70
N SER A 183 -0.12 -13.21 -11.77
CA SER A 183 -0.86 -13.49 -13.01
C SER A 183 -2.17 -12.72 -13.08
N ARG A 184 -2.62 -12.38 -14.29
CA ARG A 184 -3.86 -11.63 -14.59
C ARG A 184 -3.99 -10.35 -13.76
N LEU A 185 -2.94 -9.54 -13.70
CA LEU A 185 -3.01 -8.15 -13.25
C LEU A 185 -3.52 -7.25 -14.38
N LYS A 186 -4.21 -6.16 -14.04
CA LYS A 186 -4.67 -5.12 -14.96
C LYS A 186 -3.72 -3.92 -14.94
N LEU A 187 -3.27 -3.49 -16.11
CA LEU A 187 -2.45 -2.30 -16.30
C LEU A 187 -3.27 -1.02 -16.16
N ILE A 188 -2.81 -0.11 -15.31
CA ILE A 188 -3.33 1.24 -15.14
C ILE A 188 -2.24 2.22 -15.57
N ARG A 189 -2.67 3.28 -16.26
CA ARG A 189 -1.89 4.50 -16.48
C ARG A 189 -2.69 5.66 -15.92
N ALA A 190 -2.11 6.44 -15.03
CA ALA A 190 -2.65 7.76 -14.70
C ALA A 190 -2.46 8.70 -15.89
N GLU A 191 -3.47 9.52 -16.18
CA GLU A 191 -3.37 10.53 -17.23
C GLU A 191 -2.36 11.63 -16.82
N GLY A 192 -1.75 12.28 -17.82
CA GLY A 192 -0.90 13.46 -17.59
C GLY A 192 0.44 13.22 -16.88
N THR A 193 0.88 11.97 -16.67
CA THR A 193 2.20 11.65 -16.07
C THR A 193 2.88 10.45 -16.75
N ASP A 194 4.10 10.63 -17.24
CA ASP A 194 4.90 9.54 -17.84
C ASP A 194 5.29 8.46 -16.80
N VAL A 195 5.28 8.82 -15.51
CA VAL A 195 5.51 7.92 -14.36
C VAL A 195 4.20 7.27 -13.86
N GLY A 196 3.08 7.51 -14.54
CA GLY A 196 1.73 7.14 -14.11
C GLY A 196 1.40 5.64 -14.12
N LEU A 197 2.35 4.77 -14.45
CA LEU A 197 2.14 3.35 -14.75
C LEU A 197 2.17 2.49 -13.47
N TYR A 198 1.16 1.64 -13.30
CA TYR A 198 1.18 0.55 -12.30
C TYR A 198 0.20 -0.57 -12.67
N LEU A 199 0.40 -1.74 -12.07
CA LEU A 199 -0.50 -2.89 -12.17
C LEU A 199 -1.38 -3.01 -10.93
N THR A 200 -2.60 -3.54 -11.08
CA THR A 200 -3.49 -3.87 -9.95
C THR A 200 -4.32 -5.11 -10.23
N ASN A 201 -5.08 -5.60 -9.24
CA ASN A 201 -5.79 -6.86 -9.33
C ASN A 201 -6.90 -6.84 -10.42
N SER A 202 -7.07 -7.97 -11.10
CA SER A 202 -8.35 -8.35 -11.71
C SER A 202 -9.14 -9.25 -10.76
N ALA A 203 -10.37 -9.62 -11.15
CA ALA A 203 -11.19 -10.59 -10.42
C ALA A 203 -10.54 -11.99 -10.30
N TYR A 204 -9.52 -12.29 -11.12
CA TYR A 204 -8.88 -13.60 -11.21
C TYR A 204 -7.35 -13.56 -11.00
N THR A 205 -6.84 -12.49 -10.40
CA THR A 205 -5.41 -12.38 -10.05
C THR A 205 -4.99 -13.52 -9.12
N GLN A 206 -3.82 -14.12 -9.40
CA GLN A 206 -3.15 -15.06 -8.50
C GLN A 206 -1.72 -14.57 -8.27
N VAL A 207 -1.19 -14.86 -7.08
CA VAL A 207 0.15 -14.46 -6.62
C VAL A 207 0.91 -15.71 -6.22
N TYR A 208 2.15 -15.84 -6.68
CA TYR A 208 3.05 -16.94 -6.33
C TYR A 208 4.40 -16.34 -5.95
N CYS A 209 4.74 -16.43 -4.67
CA CYS A 209 6.05 -16.08 -4.14
C CYS A 209 6.89 -17.34 -3.87
N THR A 210 8.19 -17.14 -3.75
CA THR A 210 9.16 -18.12 -3.24
C THR A 210 8.97 -18.33 -1.73
N GLY A 211 9.51 -19.43 -1.19
CA GLY A 211 9.23 -19.90 0.17
C GLY A 211 7.92 -20.68 0.33
N LEU A 212 7.22 -21.00 -0.78
CA LEU A 212 5.96 -21.76 -0.78
C LEU A 212 5.96 -22.97 -1.75
N GLY A 213 7.05 -23.22 -2.48
CA GLY A 213 7.20 -24.34 -3.41
C GLY A 213 6.39 -24.22 -4.71
N HIS A 214 5.50 -23.23 -4.81
CA HIS A 214 4.57 -23.02 -5.94
C HIS A 214 5.28 -23.00 -7.29
N HIS A 215 6.45 -22.36 -7.38
CA HIS A 215 7.17 -22.19 -8.65
C HIS A 215 7.66 -23.50 -9.27
N SER A 216 7.78 -24.58 -8.48
CA SER A 216 8.16 -25.92 -8.96
C SER A 216 7.02 -26.64 -9.71
N GLU A 217 5.78 -26.51 -9.24
CA GLU A 217 4.58 -27.13 -9.83
C GLU A 217 4.14 -26.41 -11.12
N MET A 218 4.31 -25.09 -11.16
CA MET A 218 3.63 -24.24 -12.15
C MET A 218 4.20 -24.32 -13.57
N SER A 219 3.31 -24.43 -14.56
CA SER A 219 3.66 -24.62 -15.97
C SER A 219 4.40 -23.43 -16.60
N TYR A 220 4.24 -22.22 -16.06
CA TYR A 220 4.91 -21.01 -16.56
C TYR A 220 6.45 -21.09 -16.51
N ARG A 221 7.06 -21.93 -15.66
CA ARG A 221 8.52 -22.08 -15.56
C ARG A 221 9.21 -22.56 -16.86
N LYS A 222 8.42 -23.07 -17.81
CA LYS A 222 8.89 -23.50 -19.14
C LYS A 222 8.93 -22.36 -20.16
N LEU A 223 8.26 -21.23 -19.89
CA LEU A 223 8.10 -20.11 -20.83
C LEU A 223 9.37 -19.27 -20.98
N GLN A 224 9.55 -18.68 -22.16
CA GLN A 224 10.74 -17.89 -22.50
C GLN A 224 10.94 -16.63 -21.63
N PRO A 225 9.91 -15.81 -21.31
CA PRO A 225 10.09 -14.65 -20.42
C PRO A 225 10.59 -15.03 -19.04
N VAL A 226 9.95 -16.03 -18.40
CA VAL A 226 10.35 -16.56 -17.09
C VAL A 226 11.79 -17.09 -17.14
N ARG A 227 12.17 -17.84 -18.19
CA ARG A 227 13.55 -18.33 -18.38
C ARG A 227 14.58 -17.23 -18.67
N ARG A 228 14.17 -16.08 -19.23
CA ARG A 228 15.04 -14.90 -19.42
C ARG A 228 15.29 -14.21 -18.07
N PHE A 229 14.23 -13.96 -17.31
CA PHE A 229 14.27 -13.41 -15.96
C PHE A 229 15.12 -14.27 -15.00
N LEU A 230 14.91 -15.58 -14.96
CA LEU A 230 15.71 -16.51 -14.13
C LEU A 230 17.21 -16.52 -14.49
N ARG A 231 17.59 -16.12 -15.72
CA ARG A 231 18.99 -15.95 -16.11
C ARG A 231 19.57 -14.63 -15.62
N TRP A 232 18.78 -13.55 -15.64
CA TRP A 232 19.17 -12.24 -15.11
C TRP A 232 19.32 -12.25 -13.58
N MET A 233 18.43 -12.95 -12.87
CA MET A 233 18.50 -13.09 -11.41
C MET A 233 19.83 -13.74 -10.97
N ARG A 234 20.28 -14.77 -11.71
CA ARG A 234 21.56 -15.46 -11.50
C ARG A 234 22.81 -14.61 -11.81
N SER A 235 22.64 -13.37 -12.30
CA SER A 235 23.72 -12.40 -12.45
C SER A 235 23.55 -11.19 -11.52
N GLN A 236 22.68 -11.26 -10.51
CA GLN A 236 22.59 -10.28 -9.44
C GLN A 236 23.50 -10.67 -8.27
N ASP A 237 23.87 -9.68 -7.46
CA ASP A 237 24.64 -9.84 -6.22
C ASP A 237 23.69 -9.65 -5.03
N ASP A 238 23.67 -10.61 -4.09
CA ASP A 238 22.79 -10.59 -2.91
C ASP A 238 22.93 -9.27 -2.13
N GLY A 239 24.16 -8.80 -1.93
CA GLY A 239 24.48 -7.60 -1.16
C GLY A 239 24.01 -6.32 -1.85
N GLN A 240 24.14 -6.22 -3.17
CA GLN A 240 23.61 -5.09 -3.96
C GLN A 240 22.09 -5.05 -3.97
N VAL A 241 21.39 -6.19 -3.92
CA VAL A 241 19.93 -6.21 -3.81
C VAL A 241 19.50 -5.87 -2.39
N LEU A 242 20.11 -6.47 -1.36
CA LEU A 242 19.85 -6.16 0.05
C LEU A 242 20.05 -4.67 0.36
N SER A 243 21.10 -4.04 -0.15
CA SER A 243 21.38 -2.61 0.12
C SER A 243 20.32 -1.63 -0.40
N ARG A 244 19.42 -2.09 -1.30
CA ARG A 244 18.26 -1.33 -1.79
C ARG A 244 16.90 -1.97 -1.43
N ALA A 245 16.90 -3.05 -0.65
CA ALA A 245 15.69 -3.80 -0.30
C ALA A 245 14.98 -3.15 0.90
N LEU A 246 13.68 -2.88 0.75
CA LEU A 246 12.90 -2.09 1.70
C LEU A 246 11.59 -2.77 2.10
N ILE A 247 11.14 -2.55 3.33
CA ILE A 247 9.87 -3.08 3.84
C ILE A 247 9.11 -2.05 4.71
N GLY A 248 7.78 -2.10 4.68
CA GLY A 248 6.93 -1.21 5.47
C GLY A 248 6.86 0.22 4.93
N GLY A 249 6.70 1.20 5.83
CA GLY A 249 6.59 2.62 5.49
C GLY A 249 5.29 3.02 4.76
N SER A 250 5.05 4.33 4.73
CA SER A 250 3.99 4.94 3.94
C SER A 250 4.48 5.19 2.51
N PHE A 251 3.68 4.85 1.49
CA PHE A 251 4.11 4.94 0.10
C PHE A 251 2.99 5.36 -0.88
N THR A 252 3.28 6.34 -1.74
CA THR A 252 2.33 6.94 -2.68
C THR A 252 2.78 6.69 -4.11
N HIS A 253 1.97 5.99 -4.92
CA HIS A 253 2.22 5.84 -6.36
C HIS A 253 0.89 5.85 -7.16
N PRO A 254 0.85 6.41 -8.38
CA PRO A 254 1.84 7.34 -8.90
C PRO A 254 1.90 8.63 -8.06
N PRO A 255 3.04 9.35 -8.07
CA PRO A 255 3.16 10.61 -7.36
C PRO A 255 2.17 11.64 -7.96
N PRO A 256 1.53 12.51 -7.16
CA PRO A 256 0.57 13.49 -7.70
C PRO A 256 1.22 14.43 -8.73
N PRO A 257 0.47 14.93 -9.73
CA PRO A 257 0.94 15.94 -10.67
C PRO A 257 1.61 17.14 -9.99
N VAL A 258 2.59 17.75 -10.66
CA VAL A 258 3.34 18.93 -10.15
C VAL A 258 2.62 20.27 -10.41
N SER A 259 1.57 20.26 -11.23
CA SER A 259 0.69 21.41 -11.47
C SER A 259 -0.63 21.26 -10.72
N LEU A 260 -1.06 22.33 -10.05
CA LEU A 260 -2.38 22.45 -9.43
C LEU A 260 -3.50 22.29 -10.46
N GLU A 261 -3.32 22.76 -11.69
CA GLU A 261 -4.35 22.67 -12.74
C GLU A 261 -4.61 21.20 -13.12
N THR A 262 -3.55 20.44 -13.41
CA THR A 262 -3.64 19.00 -13.69
C THR A 262 -4.27 18.26 -12.51
N TYR A 263 -3.75 18.51 -11.31
CA TYR A 263 -4.24 17.86 -10.09
C TYR A 263 -5.73 18.17 -9.78
N MET A 264 -6.20 19.39 -10.08
CA MET A 264 -7.63 19.74 -9.95
C MET A 264 -8.49 19.23 -11.11
N LYS A 265 -7.93 19.08 -12.33
CA LYS A 265 -8.60 18.48 -13.48
C LYS A 265 -8.96 17.01 -13.21
N ASP A 266 -8.04 16.27 -12.58
CA ASP A 266 -8.19 14.84 -12.30
C ASP A 266 -9.20 14.56 -11.16
N ARG A 267 -9.45 15.55 -10.27
CA ARG A 267 -10.36 15.44 -9.11
C ARG A 267 -11.74 16.07 -9.34
N ARG A 268 -12.16 16.30 -10.59
CA ARG A 268 -13.49 16.86 -10.92
C ARG A 268 -14.62 16.00 -10.38
N GLY A 269 -15.37 16.53 -9.41
CA GLY A 269 -16.51 15.87 -8.76
C GLY A 269 -16.19 15.26 -7.39
N GLU A 270 -14.93 15.28 -6.94
CA GLU A 270 -14.58 15.01 -5.55
C GLU A 270 -14.78 16.26 -4.66
N PRO A 271 -14.78 16.14 -3.32
CA PRO A 271 -14.86 17.29 -2.43
C PRO A 271 -13.74 18.31 -2.69
N GLY A 272 -14.08 19.59 -2.65
CA GLY A 272 -13.11 20.70 -2.79
C GLY A 272 -12.22 20.88 -1.56
N PHE A 273 -11.54 22.03 -1.48
CA PHE A 273 -10.67 22.36 -0.35
C PHE A 273 -11.45 22.36 0.97
N LEU A 274 -11.02 21.52 1.92
CA LEU A 274 -11.59 21.46 3.26
C LEU A 274 -11.16 22.65 4.10
N ARG A 275 -11.97 23.00 5.09
CA ARG A 275 -11.56 23.83 6.23
C ARG A 275 -10.68 23.02 7.19
N GLY A 276 -9.86 23.66 8.02
CA GLY A 276 -9.00 22.94 8.97
C GLY A 276 -9.81 22.12 10.00
N ALA A 277 -10.93 22.66 10.49
CA ALA A 277 -11.89 21.96 11.35
C ALA A 277 -12.73 20.89 10.62
N GLU A 278 -12.70 20.84 9.28
CA GLU A 278 -13.29 19.76 8.48
C GLU A 278 -12.26 18.66 8.22
N LEU A 279 -11.00 19.02 7.97
CA LEU A 279 -9.87 18.08 7.89
C LEU A 279 -9.73 17.28 9.19
N GLN A 280 -9.71 17.95 10.35
CA GLN A 280 -9.65 17.27 11.65
C GLN A 280 -10.79 16.25 11.81
N ARG A 281 -12.03 16.67 11.50
CA ARG A 281 -13.22 15.80 11.60
C ARG A 281 -13.18 14.61 10.64
N GLU A 282 -12.66 14.76 9.43
CA GLU A 282 -12.52 13.63 8.50
C GLU A 282 -11.33 12.71 8.82
N VAL A 283 -10.28 13.25 9.46
CA VAL A 283 -9.20 12.46 10.07
C VAL A 283 -9.71 11.60 11.23
N GLU A 284 -10.50 12.17 12.13
CA GLU A 284 -11.17 11.46 13.25
C GLU A 284 -12.15 10.35 12.78
N ARG A 285 -12.52 10.34 11.49
CA ARG A 285 -13.45 9.37 10.88
C ARG A 285 -12.75 8.23 10.13
N LEU A 286 -11.43 8.25 10.02
CA LEU A 286 -10.67 7.17 9.39
C LEU A 286 -10.73 5.91 10.26
N CYS A 287 -10.98 4.76 9.64
CA CYS A 287 -10.80 3.47 10.33
C CYS A 287 -9.30 3.07 10.36
N TYR A 288 -8.89 2.18 11.27
CA TYR A 288 -7.49 1.71 11.32
C TYR A 288 -6.99 1.17 9.96
N ARG A 289 -5.82 1.67 9.53
CA ARG A 289 -5.20 1.56 8.19
C ARG A 289 -5.94 2.24 7.04
N GLU A 290 -7.08 2.92 7.25
CA GLU A 290 -7.75 3.68 6.18
C GLU A 290 -6.91 4.89 5.78
N ARG A 291 -6.60 4.96 4.48
CA ARG A 291 -5.87 6.06 3.86
C ARG A 291 -6.79 6.93 3.01
N ARG A 292 -6.62 8.26 3.08
CA ARG A 292 -7.32 9.24 2.22
C ARG A 292 -6.45 10.45 1.86
N THR A 293 -6.70 10.98 0.65
CA THR A 293 -6.11 12.23 0.15
C THR A 293 -7.04 13.43 0.36
N PHE A 294 -6.70 14.29 1.30
CA PHE A 294 -7.36 15.57 1.56
C PHE A 294 -6.63 16.75 0.91
N CYS A 295 -7.32 17.88 0.74
CA CYS A 295 -6.74 19.13 0.27
C CYS A 295 -7.20 20.29 1.15
N ILE A 296 -6.29 21.17 1.57
CA ILE A 296 -6.60 22.40 2.29
C ILE A 296 -5.88 23.60 1.66
N GLN A 297 -6.43 24.80 1.84
CA GLN A 297 -5.67 26.03 1.63
C GLN A 297 -4.98 26.43 2.94
N ALA A 298 -3.66 26.59 2.93
CA ALA A 298 -2.87 26.84 4.13
C ALA A 298 -1.68 27.78 3.87
N ALA A 299 -1.14 28.37 4.94
CA ALA A 299 0.21 28.94 4.98
C ALA A 299 1.10 28.09 5.89
N VAL A 300 2.40 28.03 5.61
CA VAL A 300 3.38 27.34 6.48
C VAL A 300 3.83 28.31 7.58
N THR A 301 3.71 27.90 8.83
CA THR A 301 4.00 28.75 10.01
C THR A 301 5.14 28.23 10.87
N MET A 302 5.57 26.99 10.62
CA MET A 302 6.79 26.39 11.16
C MET A 302 7.29 25.35 10.15
N VAL A 303 8.60 25.25 10.01
CA VAL A 303 9.27 24.12 9.36
C VAL A 303 10.30 23.60 10.34
N THR A 304 10.28 22.29 10.59
CA THR A 304 11.29 21.59 11.38
C THR A 304 11.94 20.53 10.49
N TYR A 305 13.26 20.39 10.61
CA TYR A 305 14.04 19.25 10.17
C TYR A 305 14.49 18.46 11.40
N SER A 306 14.28 17.14 11.39
CA SER A 306 14.65 16.23 12.45
C SER A 306 15.32 14.98 11.86
N ARG A 307 16.20 14.36 12.65
CA ARG A 307 16.67 13.01 12.44
C ARG A 307 16.08 12.08 13.49
N ARG A 308 15.69 10.88 13.08
CA ARG A 308 15.19 9.80 13.96
C ARG A 308 16.24 9.47 15.04
N GLY A 309 15.87 9.64 16.30
CA GLY A 309 16.76 9.45 17.46
C GLY A 309 17.65 10.66 17.80
N GLU A 310 17.58 11.76 17.04
CA GLU A 310 18.22 13.04 17.37
C GLU A 310 17.18 14.19 17.35
N GLU A 311 15.90 13.92 17.67
CA GLU A 311 14.82 14.92 17.58
C GLU A 311 15.07 16.17 18.45
N ASP A 312 15.73 16.03 19.60
CA ASP A 312 16.16 17.15 20.46
C ASP A 312 17.15 18.11 19.77
N ARG A 313 17.78 17.68 18.67
CA ARG A 313 18.73 18.47 17.86
C ARG A 313 18.08 19.07 16.61
N CYS A 314 16.75 19.08 16.53
CA CYS A 314 16.02 19.55 15.36
C CYS A 314 16.39 21.00 14.95
N LEU A 315 16.53 21.22 13.64
CA LEU A 315 16.68 22.56 13.07
C LEU A 315 15.29 23.09 12.71
N PHE A 316 14.94 24.31 13.11
CA PHE A 316 13.60 24.85 12.85
C PHE A 316 13.58 26.33 12.47
N TRP A 317 12.58 26.68 11.68
CA TRP A 317 12.14 28.04 11.40
C TRP A 317 10.67 28.20 11.81
N THR A 318 10.27 29.38 12.27
CA THR A 318 8.86 29.70 12.54
C THR A 318 8.52 31.15 12.17
N ASP A 319 7.34 31.32 11.59
CA ASP A 319 6.76 32.59 11.18
C ASP A 319 6.29 33.39 12.41
N ARG A 320 7.22 34.09 13.06
CA ARG A 320 6.91 34.97 14.19
C ARG A 320 6.27 36.27 13.68
N PRO A 321 5.05 36.65 14.12
CA PRO A 321 4.58 38.02 13.93
C PRO A 321 5.50 38.98 14.70
N SER A 322 5.84 40.12 14.08
CA SER A 322 6.92 41.02 14.51
C SER A 322 6.64 41.85 15.78
N SER A 323 5.76 41.38 16.68
CA SER A 323 5.32 42.08 17.89
C SER A 323 5.89 41.52 19.20
N LEU A 324 6.66 40.43 19.18
CA LEU A 324 7.26 39.82 20.37
C LEU A 324 8.79 39.74 20.27
N SER A 325 9.45 40.82 20.68
CA SER A 325 10.91 40.88 20.86
C SER A 325 11.36 39.96 22.00
N PRO A 326 12.30 39.02 21.77
CA PRO A 326 12.86 38.21 22.86
C PRO A 326 13.84 39.04 23.69
N LEU A 327 13.45 39.40 24.91
CA LEU A 327 14.32 40.04 25.90
C LEU A 327 15.32 39.03 26.48
N HIS A 328 16.43 38.81 25.78
CA HIS A 328 17.63 38.18 26.33
C HIS A 328 18.81 39.15 26.30
N HIS A 329 18.91 39.96 27.36
CA HIS A 329 20.16 40.65 27.68
C HIS A 329 21.22 39.63 28.09
N LEU A 330 22.40 39.68 27.44
CA LEU A 330 23.66 39.27 28.06
C LEU A 330 24.58 40.49 28.12
N LEU A 331 25.22 40.66 29.28
CA LEU A 331 25.95 41.88 29.64
C LEU A 331 27.42 41.76 29.24
N ILE A 332 27.87 42.57 28.28
CA ILE A 332 29.27 43.00 28.19
C ILE A 332 29.30 44.51 27.93
N LEU A 333 29.84 45.25 28.91
CA LEU A 333 30.25 46.64 28.80
C LEU A 333 31.50 46.82 29.67
N PRO A 334 32.45 47.65 29.25
CA PRO A 334 32.69 48.84 30.07
C PRO A 334 32.95 50.13 29.28
N LEU A 335 32.45 51.22 29.87
CA LEU A 335 32.98 52.60 29.84
C LEU A 335 32.97 53.39 28.51
N THR A 336 32.08 54.37 28.48
CA THR A 336 32.09 55.55 27.60
C THR A 336 33.10 56.62 28.11
N PRO A 337 33.38 57.69 27.34
CA PRO A 337 32.56 58.90 27.50
C PRO A 337 32.14 59.58 26.18
N SER A 338 31.08 60.38 26.23
CA SER A 338 30.53 61.21 25.13
C SER A 338 31.01 62.68 25.22
N PRO A 339 30.79 63.52 24.18
CA PRO A 339 29.54 64.31 24.17
C PRO A 339 28.91 64.65 22.78
N SER A 340 27.56 64.62 22.77
CA SER A 340 26.53 65.49 22.14
C SER A 340 26.88 66.79 21.36
N PRO A 341 25.91 67.47 20.68
CA PRO A 341 24.73 67.01 19.89
C PRO A 341 24.40 67.89 18.63
N SER A 342 23.43 67.52 17.78
CA SER A 342 22.68 68.49 16.95
C SER A 342 21.30 68.04 16.38
N LEU A 343 20.29 68.89 16.65
CA LEU A 343 19.22 69.42 15.79
C LEU A 343 18.26 68.53 14.95
N SER A 344 16.95 68.72 15.21
CA SER A 344 15.79 68.47 14.33
C SER A 344 15.52 69.66 13.38
N PRO A 345 14.53 69.67 12.42
CA PRO A 345 13.09 69.76 12.78
C PRO A 345 12.01 69.22 11.77
N SER A 346 10.80 68.98 12.31
CA SER A 346 9.44 69.14 11.71
C SER A 346 9.00 68.26 10.50
N SER A 347 7.70 68.06 10.16
CA SER A 347 6.45 68.78 10.52
C SER A 347 5.13 67.93 10.40
N TYR A 348 4.04 68.43 10.99
CA TYR A 348 2.58 68.30 10.67
C TYR A 348 1.75 66.98 10.79
N SER A 349 1.06 66.87 11.94
CA SER A 349 -0.40 66.69 12.18
C SER A 349 -1.40 66.10 11.16
N SER A 350 -2.13 65.04 11.59
CA SER A 350 -3.60 64.85 11.80
C SER A 350 -4.69 65.58 10.96
N PRO A 351 -5.97 65.10 10.84
CA PRO A 351 -6.68 64.08 11.67
C PRO A 351 -7.60 63.04 10.93
N LEU A 352 -8.37 62.27 11.71
CA LEU A 352 -9.44 61.30 11.29
C LEU A 352 -10.76 61.98 10.87
N PRO A 353 -11.74 61.26 10.26
CA PRO A 353 -12.84 60.70 11.06
C PRO A 353 -13.45 59.34 10.60
N LEU A 354 -14.19 58.68 11.52
CA LEU A 354 -15.15 57.57 11.28
C LEU A 354 -16.54 58.13 10.88
N PRO A 355 -17.48 57.36 10.25
CA PRO A 355 -18.54 56.72 11.07
C PRO A 355 -19.29 55.47 10.52
N SER A 356 -19.95 54.77 11.46
CA SER A 356 -21.32 54.17 11.39
C SER A 356 -21.64 52.87 10.60
N THR A 357 -22.42 52.01 11.28
CA THR A 357 -23.19 50.84 10.80
C THR A 357 -24.66 51.19 10.49
N PRO A 358 -25.43 50.33 9.78
CA PRO A 358 -26.74 49.96 10.33
C PRO A 358 -27.26 48.50 10.10
N ARG A 359 -27.84 47.97 11.19
CA ARG A 359 -28.97 47.01 11.37
C ARG A 359 -29.62 46.23 10.19
N SER A 360 -29.64 44.90 10.35
CA SER A 360 -30.82 43.99 10.49
C SER A 360 -31.99 43.99 9.48
N PHE A 361 -32.32 42.81 8.94
CA PHE A 361 -33.69 42.38 8.54
C PHE A 361 -33.96 40.90 8.90
N ARG A 362 -35.25 40.48 8.92
CA ARG A 362 -35.75 39.13 9.28
C ARG A 362 -36.98 38.75 8.41
N PRO A 363 -37.67 37.61 8.61
CA PRO A 363 -37.92 36.52 7.65
C PRO A 363 -39.27 36.66 6.87
N PRO A 364 -39.77 35.60 6.18
CA PRO A 364 -40.69 34.67 6.86
C PRO A 364 -40.60 33.18 6.41
N LEU A 365 -41.51 32.35 6.95
CA LEU A 365 -41.60 30.88 6.82
C LEU A 365 -42.38 30.40 5.60
N SER A 366 -42.24 29.12 5.22
CA SER A 366 -43.32 28.14 4.87
C SER A 366 -42.74 26.78 4.42
N SER A 367 -43.43 25.63 4.39
CA SER A 367 -44.33 24.97 5.37
C SER A 367 -44.80 23.60 4.85
N SER A 368 -44.79 22.54 5.69
CA SER A 368 -45.43 21.22 5.45
C SER A 368 -44.88 20.40 4.26
N SER A 369 -45.18 19.10 4.07
CA SER A 369 -46.15 18.22 4.75
C SER A 369 -45.64 16.79 4.99
N SER A 370 -46.26 16.10 5.95
CA SER A 370 -46.07 14.68 6.28
C SER A 370 -46.71 13.75 5.23
N PHE A 371 -46.29 12.49 5.16
CA PHE A 371 -47.23 11.34 5.28
C PHE A 371 -46.53 10.04 5.74
N SER A 372 -47.23 9.28 6.57
CA SER A 372 -47.06 7.84 6.84
C SER A 372 -48.49 7.25 6.88
N PRO A 373 -48.70 5.93 6.72
CA PRO A 373 -49.01 5.15 7.93
C PRO A 373 -48.72 3.63 7.91
N THR A 374 -48.89 3.02 9.09
CA THR A 374 -49.41 1.65 9.38
C THR A 374 -48.67 0.37 8.93
N SER A 375 -48.30 -0.44 9.93
CA SER A 375 -48.34 -1.92 9.90
C SER A 375 -49.78 -2.44 10.15
N PRO A 376 -50.02 -3.76 10.08
CA PRO A 376 -50.24 -4.49 11.35
C PRO A 376 -49.66 -5.93 11.40
N SER A 377 -49.84 -6.61 12.53
CA SER A 377 -49.18 -7.87 12.94
C SER A 377 -50.05 -9.13 12.86
N SER A 378 -49.43 -10.33 12.80
CA SER A 378 -49.86 -11.63 13.40
C SER A 378 -48.92 -12.78 12.96
N ALA A 379 -48.82 -13.97 13.57
CA ALA A 379 -48.83 -14.46 14.97
C ALA A 379 -48.71 -16.02 14.96
N VAL A 380 -48.44 -16.65 16.13
CA VAL A 380 -48.57 -18.11 16.43
C VAL A 380 -47.39 -19.04 16.00
N SER A 381 -47.20 -20.14 16.75
CA SER A 381 -46.10 -21.15 16.72
C SER A 381 -46.71 -22.58 16.69
N PRO A 382 -46.09 -23.69 17.18
CA PRO A 382 -44.69 -24.17 17.20
C PRO A 382 -44.55 -25.62 16.61
N LEU A 383 -43.35 -26.26 16.62
CA LEU A 383 -43.05 -27.67 17.06
C LEU A 383 -41.65 -28.19 16.62
N ALA A 384 -41.19 -29.30 17.22
CA ALA A 384 -39.98 -30.11 16.93
C ALA A 384 -40.15 -31.54 17.55
N PRO A 385 -39.22 -32.53 17.42
CA PRO A 385 -37.97 -32.64 16.65
C PRO A 385 -38.09 -33.69 15.48
N PRO A 386 -37.56 -34.95 15.40
CA PRO A 386 -36.66 -35.78 16.23
C PRO A 386 -35.38 -36.31 15.47
N ARG A 387 -35.04 -37.61 15.62
CA ARG A 387 -33.83 -38.41 15.19
C ARG A 387 -34.16 -39.92 15.44
N PRO A 388 -33.28 -40.96 15.30
CA PRO A 388 -32.02 -41.21 14.53
C PRO A 388 -32.16 -42.57 13.73
N PRO A 389 -31.28 -43.62 13.70
CA PRO A 389 -29.81 -43.78 13.85
C PRO A 389 -29.06 -44.75 12.85
N ASP A 390 -27.72 -44.76 12.97
CA ASP A 390 -26.75 -45.91 12.98
C ASP A 390 -26.23 -46.71 11.75
N ARG A 391 -24.89 -46.99 11.84
CA ARG A 391 -24.09 -48.16 11.34
C ARG A 391 -23.79 -48.25 9.82
N SER A 392 -22.67 -48.83 9.35
CA SER A 392 -21.50 -49.47 9.99
C SER A 392 -20.18 -49.33 9.21
N ALA A 393 -19.10 -48.94 9.90
CA ALA A 393 -17.87 -49.72 10.10
C ALA A 393 -17.38 -50.76 9.05
N GLY A 394 -16.11 -50.64 8.62
CA GLY A 394 -15.36 -51.66 7.86
C GLY A 394 -13.85 -51.40 7.86
N LYS A 395 -13.02 -52.43 8.11
CA LYS A 395 -11.53 -52.35 8.20
C LYS A 395 -10.84 -53.34 7.26
N SER A 396 -9.78 -52.92 6.56
CA SER A 396 -8.60 -53.72 6.16
C SER A 396 -7.59 -52.80 5.45
N ARG A 397 -6.33 -52.64 5.89
CA ARG A 397 -5.16 -53.55 6.05
C ARG A 397 -4.23 -53.56 4.82
N LYS A 398 -2.96 -53.21 5.06
CA LYS A 398 -1.87 -53.03 4.07
C LYS A 398 -1.39 -54.36 3.46
N ARG A 399 -0.79 -54.29 2.27
CA ARG A 399 0.15 -55.30 1.74
C ARG A 399 1.36 -54.59 1.10
N LYS A 400 2.58 -54.92 1.53
CA LYS A 400 3.85 -54.53 0.87
C LYS A 400 4.29 -55.67 -0.07
N LEU A 401 4.93 -55.37 -1.20
CA LEU A 401 5.93 -56.29 -1.79
C LEU A 401 6.93 -55.60 -2.76
N LEU A 402 8.22 -55.78 -2.46
CA LEU A 402 9.45 -55.80 -3.30
C LEU A 402 9.72 -54.76 -4.42
N GLN A 403 10.95 -54.21 -4.36
CA GLN A 403 11.74 -53.71 -5.50
C GLN A 403 12.75 -54.77 -5.98
N PRO A 404 13.22 -54.72 -7.23
CA PRO A 404 14.51 -55.26 -7.67
C PRO A 404 15.61 -54.17 -7.78
N GLN A 405 16.89 -54.56 -7.81
CA GLN A 405 18.06 -53.65 -7.77
C GLN A 405 18.74 -53.40 -9.13
N THR A 406 19.19 -52.15 -9.32
CA THR A 406 20.44 -51.63 -9.97
C THR A 406 21.11 -52.37 -11.15
N PRO A 407 21.77 -51.65 -12.08
CA PRO A 407 23.22 -51.43 -11.87
C PRO A 407 23.76 -50.03 -12.22
N ASN A 408 24.92 -49.71 -11.63
CA ASN A 408 25.60 -48.41 -11.64
C ASN A 408 26.17 -47.97 -13.00
N LYS A 409 26.29 -46.65 -13.20
CA LYS A 409 27.42 -46.03 -13.93
C LYS A 409 28.02 -44.87 -13.10
N ARG A 410 29.31 -44.63 -13.30
CA ARG A 410 30.16 -43.77 -12.44
C ARG A 410 30.17 -42.32 -12.94
N HIS A 411 30.23 -41.37 -12.01
CA HIS A 411 30.72 -40.00 -12.26
C HIS A 411 31.99 -39.76 -11.41
N PRO A 412 32.93 -38.90 -11.84
CA PRO A 412 34.14 -38.60 -11.07
C PRO A 412 33.83 -37.64 -9.91
N TRP A 413 34.38 -37.91 -8.73
CA TRP A 413 34.48 -36.89 -7.68
C TRP A 413 35.63 -35.93 -7.99
N VAL A 414 35.34 -34.64 -8.00
CA VAL A 414 36.33 -33.57 -7.86
C VAL A 414 35.98 -32.84 -6.57
N THR A 415 36.78 -33.06 -5.52
CA THR A 415 36.57 -32.44 -4.22
C THR A 415 37.06 -30.99 -4.25
N LEU A 416 36.14 -30.04 -4.44
CA LEU A 416 36.36 -28.66 -4.05
C LEU A 416 35.88 -28.48 -2.61
N GLN A 417 36.71 -27.86 -1.77
CA GLN A 417 36.29 -27.50 -0.41
C GLN A 417 35.35 -26.29 -0.44
N PRO A 418 34.38 -26.20 0.49
CA PRO A 418 33.54 -25.02 0.62
C PRO A 418 34.31 -23.90 1.32
N GLU A 419 34.82 -22.92 0.56
CA GLU A 419 35.13 -21.61 1.13
C GLU A 419 33.81 -20.92 1.52
N GLN A 420 33.66 -20.58 2.80
CA GLN A 420 32.43 -19.97 3.33
C GLN A 420 32.31 -18.52 2.88
N ASN A 421 31.61 -18.30 1.75
CA ASN A 421 31.33 -16.99 1.19
C ASN A 421 29.82 -16.78 1.07
N ASN A 422 29.18 -16.31 2.15
CA ASN A 422 27.72 -16.16 2.29
C ASN A 422 27.08 -15.07 1.39
N LYS A 423 27.74 -14.65 0.31
CA LYS A 423 27.34 -13.52 -0.57
C LYS A 423 26.47 -13.94 -1.77
N THR A 424 26.05 -15.19 -1.84
CA THR A 424 25.39 -15.77 -3.03
C THR A 424 24.43 -16.89 -2.65
N VAL A 425 23.84 -16.84 -1.44
CA VAL A 425 22.98 -17.89 -0.92
C VAL A 425 21.50 -17.56 -1.18
N ILE A 426 21.10 -16.30 -1.00
CA ILE A 426 19.69 -15.92 -0.92
C ILE A 426 19.05 -15.90 -2.31
N LEU A 427 19.66 -15.20 -3.28
CA LEU A 427 19.14 -15.17 -4.65
C LEU A 427 19.36 -16.51 -5.38
N PHE A 428 20.30 -17.34 -4.91
CA PHE A 428 20.50 -18.69 -5.40
C PHE A 428 19.40 -19.64 -4.88
N GLU A 429 19.06 -19.59 -3.58
CA GLU A 429 17.95 -20.35 -2.98
C GLU A 429 16.61 -19.99 -3.66
N ALA A 430 16.32 -18.70 -3.80
CA ALA A 430 15.14 -18.20 -4.52
C ALA A 430 15.14 -18.57 -6.03
N SER A 431 16.32 -18.77 -6.64
CA SER A 431 16.47 -19.33 -8.00
C SER A 431 16.28 -20.85 -8.07
N MET A 432 16.53 -21.58 -6.97
CA MET A 432 16.56 -23.05 -6.92
C MET A 432 15.18 -23.67 -6.67
N GLU A 433 14.23 -22.96 -6.06
CA GLU A 433 12.82 -23.38 -5.94
C GLU A 433 12.17 -23.71 -7.31
N PHE A 434 12.69 -23.14 -8.39
CA PHE A 434 12.23 -23.45 -9.76
C PHE A 434 12.65 -24.86 -10.25
N LEU A 435 13.46 -25.61 -9.51
CA LEU A 435 14.09 -26.85 -9.98
C LEU A 435 13.85 -28.10 -9.12
N GLU A 436 13.83 -28.03 -7.79
CA GLU A 436 13.89 -29.24 -6.92
C GLU A 436 12.78 -29.35 -5.86
N ASN A 437 12.52 -30.58 -5.40
CA ASN A 437 11.48 -30.91 -4.42
C ASN A 437 12.04 -30.97 -2.99
N THR A 438 11.26 -30.55 -2.01
CA THR A 438 11.65 -30.47 -0.60
C THR A 438 11.52 -31.79 0.18
N ASN A 439 12.39 -31.94 1.17
CA ASN A 439 12.07 -32.45 2.52
C ASN A 439 12.79 -31.54 3.52
N ALA A 440 12.27 -31.40 4.73
CA ALA A 440 12.83 -30.57 5.80
C ALA A 440 13.34 -31.45 6.96
N ASP A 441 14.07 -30.84 7.89
CA ASP A 441 14.01 -31.09 9.34
C ASP A 441 14.47 -29.78 10.05
N GLU A 442 14.25 -29.67 11.37
CA GLU A 442 14.22 -28.42 12.15
C GLU A 442 15.38 -28.32 13.17
N GLU A 443 15.58 -27.15 13.82
CA GLU A 443 15.88 -26.99 15.27
C GLU A 443 15.91 -25.50 15.69
N GLU A 444 15.82 -25.20 16.99
CA GLU A 444 15.50 -23.90 17.62
C GLU A 444 16.66 -23.34 18.51
N ASP A 445 16.61 -22.06 18.92
CA ASP A 445 16.69 -21.60 20.34
C ASP A 445 16.98 -20.08 20.53
N ASP A 446 16.04 -19.43 21.25
CA ASP A 446 16.05 -18.33 22.25
C ASP A 446 17.05 -17.12 22.31
N ASP A 447 16.42 -15.94 22.45
CA ASP A 447 16.60 -14.81 23.41
C ASP A 447 17.99 -14.23 23.83
N ASP A 448 18.08 -12.89 23.85
CA ASP A 448 17.91 -12.12 25.11
C ASP A 448 17.62 -10.61 24.89
N GLU A 449 17.04 -9.93 25.90
CA GLU A 449 16.63 -8.51 25.89
C GLU A 449 17.51 -7.66 26.83
N ASP A 450 17.83 -6.39 26.52
CA ASP A 450 18.35 -5.44 27.53
C ASP A 450 17.99 -3.96 27.27
N THR A 451 17.91 -3.15 28.33
CA THR A 451 17.18 -1.87 28.38
C THR A 451 17.89 -0.76 29.18
N SER A 452 18.15 0.41 28.57
CA SER A 452 18.41 1.68 29.27
C SER A 452 18.50 2.88 28.29
N SER A 453 18.47 4.16 28.68
CA SER A 453 17.66 4.88 29.68
C SER A 453 17.79 6.39 29.40
N PHE A 454 16.72 7.19 29.53
CA PHE A 454 16.71 8.59 29.08
C PHE A 454 17.32 9.60 30.07
N VAL A 455 17.91 10.68 29.53
CA VAL A 455 18.29 11.91 30.25
C VAL A 455 17.63 13.10 29.56
N THR A 456 16.89 13.92 30.31
CA THR A 456 16.06 15.01 29.74
C THR A 456 16.80 16.36 29.70
N ALA A 457 16.70 17.06 28.58
CA ALA A 457 17.24 18.41 28.34
C ALA A 457 16.09 19.40 27.93
N PRO A 458 16.32 20.62 27.43
CA PRO A 458 15.32 21.71 27.52
C PRO A 458 14.01 21.49 26.73
N LEU A 459 13.00 22.31 27.02
CA LEU A 459 11.72 22.31 26.30
C LEU A 459 11.85 22.90 24.88
N HIS A 460 12.17 22.03 23.92
CA HIS A 460 11.96 22.25 22.49
C HIS A 460 10.46 22.38 22.16
N PRO A 461 10.07 22.99 21.02
CA PRO A 461 8.66 23.07 20.64
C PRO A 461 8.06 21.67 20.49
N SER A 462 7.00 21.37 21.25
CA SER A 462 6.37 20.04 21.22
C SER A 462 5.74 19.75 19.85
N PHE A 463 6.29 18.76 19.15
CA PHE A 463 5.70 18.05 18.03
C PHE A 463 5.71 16.55 18.35
N SER A 464 4.75 15.79 17.83
CA SER A 464 4.84 14.33 17.88
C SER A 464 5.99 13.87 16.97
N PRO A 465 6.85 12.93 17.40
CA PRO A 465 7.83 12.34 16.50
C PRO A 465 7.14 11.58 15.36
N VAL A 466 7.87 11.34 14.27
CA VAL A 466 7.38 10.47 13.20
C VAL A 466 7.12 9.06 13.76
N ALA A 467 5.95 8.48 13.47
CA ALA A 467 5.68 7.11 13.86
C ALA A 467 6.64 6.17 13.13
N ALA A 468 7.23 5.19 13.82
CA ALA A 468 8.27 4.32 13.25
C ALA A 468 7.81 3.64 11.95
N GLU A 469 6.52 3.25 11.87
CA GLU A 469 5.91 2.63 10.69
C GLU A 469 5.57 3.57 9.53
N THR A 470 5.73 4.89 9.69
CA THR A 470 5.59 5.87 8.59
C THR A 470 6.78 5.81 7.65
N LEU A 471 7.97 5.47 8.15
CA LEU A 471 9.20 5.37 7.37
C LEU A 471 9.43 3.92 6.91
N PRO A 472 9.92 3.68 5.67
CA PRO A 472 10.32 2.35 5.26
C PRO A 472 11.58 1.92 6.02
N MET A 473 11.62 0.64 6.39
CA MET A 473 12.77 0.00 7.02
C MET A 473 13.67 -0.63 5.95
N ARG A 474 14.96 -0.77 6.26
CA ARG A 474 15.86 -1.64 5.49
C ARG A 474 15.48 -3.09 5.74
N TYR A 475 15.45 -3.90 4.69
CA TYR A 475 15.08 -5.30 4.82
C TYR A 475 16.23 -6.14 5.40
N ASP A 476 15.95 -6.82 6.51
CA ASP A 476 16.82 -7.81 7.12
C ASP A 476 16.33 -9.22 6.73
N HIS A 477 17.17 -9.97 6.02
CA HIS A 477 16.84 -11.34 5.60
C HIS A 477 16.87 -12.35 6.77
N GLY A 478 17.65 -12.08 7.83
CA GLY A 478 17.68 -12.89 9.04
C GLY A 478 16.37 -12.74 9.80
N ARG A 479 16.03 -11.50 10.18
CA ARG A 479 14.80 -11.16 10.94
C ARG A 479 13.56 -10.93 10.06
N ARG A 480 13.52 -11.56 8.87
CA ARG A 480 12.51 -11.29 7.81
C ARG A 480 11.06 -11.58 8.21
N GLU A 481 10.85 -12.50 9.15
CA GLU A 481 9.51 -12.88 9.60
C GLU A 481 9.01 -11.91 10.68
N GLU A 482 9.86 -11.54 11.63
CA GLU A 482 9.60 -10.43 12.57
C GLU A 482 9.30 -9.11 11.84
N GLN A 483 10.09 -8.76 10.82
CA GLN A 483 9.87 -7.54 10.03
C GLN A 483 8.53 -7.55 9.29
N ALA A 484 8.09 -8.72 8.80
CA ALA A 484 6.82 -8.85 8.13
C ALA A 484 5.65 -8.72 9.13
N ASP A 485 5.69 -9.47 10.23
CA ASP A 485 4.64 -9.46 11.26
C ASP A 485 4.54 -8.12 12.00
N ALA A 486 5.64 -7.38 12.16
CA ALA A 486 5.63 -6.03 12.71
C ALA A 486 4.93 -5.02 11.78
N VAL A 487 5.10 -5.16 10.46
CA VAL A 487 4.53 -4.27 9.43
C VAL A 487 3.05 -4.58 9.12
N GLU A 488 2.64 -5.84 9.31
CA GLU A 488 1.31 -6.36 8.98
C GLU A 488 0.16 -5.67 9.76
N ILE A 489 -1.09 -5.86 9.32
CA ILE A 489 -2.23 -5.25 10.02
C ILE A 489 -2.45 -5.93 11.38
N GLY A 490 -2.27 -5.18 12.46
CA GLY A 490 -2.26 -5.68 13.84
C GLY A 490 -0.87 -6.06 14.36
N GLY A 491 0.19 -5.78 13.60
CA GLY A 491 1.57 -5.93 14.04
C GLY A 491 1.93 -5.06 15.26
N ARG A 492 2.97 -5.46 16.00
CA ARG A 492 3.45 -4.71 17.16
C ARG A 492 4.29 -3.51 16.71
N ALA A 493 3.72 -2.30 16.83
CA ALA A 493 4.40 -1.06 16.45
C ALA A 493 5.73 -0.84 17.19
N ASP A 494 5.87 -1.34 18.41
CA ASP A 494 7.09 -1.20 19.23
C ASP A 494 8.29 -1.96 18.62
N ALA A 495 8.04 -3.12 17.99
CA ALA A 495 9.08 -3.92 17.34
C ALA A 495 9.73 -3.18 16.13
N ILE A 496 8.97 -2.29 15.48
CA ILE A 496 9.42 -1.43 14.36
C ILE A 496 10.48 -0.42 14.84
N GLY A 497 10.54 -0.15 16.16
CA GLY A 497 11.63 0.60 16.77
C GLY A 497 13.00 -0.09 16.66
N THR A 498 13.03 -1.43 16.61
CA THR A 498 14.25 -2.27 16.66
C THR A 498 14.94 -2.51 15.31
N PHE A 499 14.46 -1.88 14.24
CA PHE A 499 14.95 -2.09 12.87
C PHE A 499 15.45 -0.79 12.21
N ASP A 500 16.48 -0.94 11.39
CA ASP A 500 17.11 0.13 10.62
C ASP A 500 16.10 0.89 9.75
N SER A 501 16.01 2.20 9.97
CA SER A 501 15.29 3.12 9.08
C SER A 501 16.04 3.23 7.74
N ALA A 502 15.31 3.22 6.62
CA ALA A 502 15.88 3.58 5.33
C ALA A 502 15.88 5.11 5.08
N LEU A 503 15.05 5.83 5.82
CA LEU A 503 15.09 7.28 5.96
C LEU A 503 15.35 7.62 7.42
N GLU A 504 16.47 8.27 7.70
CA GLU A 504 16.82 8.77 9.05
C GLU A 504 16.35 10.22 9.22
N ASP A 505 16.42 11.00 8.15
CA ASP A 505 16.12 12.44 8.12
C ASP A 505 14.69 12.71 7.58
N TYR A 506 13.95 13.62 8.22
CA TYR A 506 12.60 14.02 7.79
C TYR A 506 12.28 15.49 8.11
N TYR A 507 11.28 16.06 7.44
CA TYR A 507 10.76 17.39 7.72
C TYR A 507 9.34 17.34 8.29
N THR A 508 8.99 18.31 9.13
CA THR A 508 7.62 18.51 9.64
C THR A 508 7.21 19.96 9.43
N LEU A 509 6.05 20.18 8.81
CA LEU A 509 5.51 21.50 8.49
C LEU A 509 4.23 21.79 9.27
N ARG A 510 4.20 22.90 10.01
CA ARG A 510 2.99 23.38 10.70
C ARG A 510 2.17 24.25 9.76
N LEU A 511 1.14 23.65 9.18
CA LEU A 511 0.23 24.26 8.22
C LEU A 511 -0.91 24.94 8.97
N ARG A 512 -1.10 26.25 8.79
CA ARG A 512 -2.28 26.99 9.28
C ARG A 512 -3.28 27.15 8.14
N ALA A 513 -4.47 26.57 8.30
CA ALA A 513 -5.55 26.68 7.32
C ALA A 513 -6.00 28.14 7.15
N LEU A 514 -6.10 28.62 5.92
CA LEU A 514 -6.47 30.01 5.60
C LEU A 514 -7.97 30.30 5.82
N SER A 515 -8.78 29.26 5.98
CA SER A 515 -10.25 29.33 6.02
C SER A 515 -10.83 29.47 7.43
N ASP A 516 -10.14 28.95 8.46
CA ASP A 516 -10.56 28.98 9.86
C ASP A 516 -9.41 29.13 10.87
N GLY A 517 -8.16 29.24 10.41
CA GLY A 517 -6.99 29.45 11.27
C GLY A 517 -6.51 28.23 12.05
N VAL A 518 -7.16 27.07 11.89
CA VAL A 518 -6.76 25.81 12.53
C VAL A 518 -5.38 25.38 12.01
N SER A 519 -4.50 24.95 12.92
CA SER A 519 -3.18 24.42 12.58
C SER A 519 -3.13 22.90 12.66
N VAL A 520 -2.43 22.29 11.69
CA VAL A 520 -2.09 20.87 11.66
C VAL A 520 -0.60 20.70 11.34
N ASP A 521 0.04 19.71 11.94
CA ASP A 521 1.41 19.33 11.62
C ASP A 521 1.40 18.19 10.61
N ALA A 522 2.17 18.33 9.52
CA ALA A 522 2.27 17.35 8.46
C ALA A 522 3.73 16.97 8.18
N ILE A 523 4.00 15.67 8.08
CA ILE A 523 5.32 15.13 7.75
C ILE A 523 5.60 15.34 6.26
N PHE A 524 6.79 15.77 5.90
CA PHE A 524 7.23 15.95 4.53
C PHE A 524 8.50 15.14 4.26
N LEU A 525 8.39 14.19 3.33
CA LEU A 525 9.47 13.31 2.89
C LEU A 525 9.82 13.67 1.44
N PRO A 526 10.81 14.56 1.21
CA PRO A 526 11.22 14.92 -0.14
C PRO A 526 11.87 13.71 -0.82
N HIS A 527 11.27 13.25 -1.91
CA HIS A 527 11.78 12.09 -2.64
C HIS A 527 13.11 12.43 -3.31
N SER A 528 14.07 11.52 -3.27
CA SER A 528 15.23 11.54 -4.16
C SER A 528 14.77 11.16 -5.56
N SER A 529 14.87 12.08 -6.53
CA SER A 529 14.32 11.96 -7.90
C SER A 529 15.00 10.93 -8.81
N SER A 530 15.57 9.85 -8.26
CA SER A 530 16.38 8.84 -8.96
C SER A 530 15.60 7.92 -9.91
N SER A 531 14.26 7.88 -9.80
CA SER A 531 13.36 7.03 -10.61
C SER A 531 12.34 7.83 -11.43
N SER A 532 12.38 9.16 -11.37
CA SER A 532 11.56 10.05 -12.21
C SER A 532 12.32 10.40 -13.50
N PRO A 533 11.63 10.60 -14.65
CA PRO A 533 12.24 11.32 -15.77
C PRO A 533 12.62 12.75 -15.32
N PRO A 534 13.67 13.35 -15.89
CA PRO A 534 14.16 14.66 -15.49
C PRO A 534 13.12 15.76 -15.75
N LEU A 535 12.46 16.22 -14.68
CA LEU A 535 11.51 17.33 -14.74
C LEU A 535 12.23 18.68 -14.88
N HIS A 536 11.54 19.64 -15.51
CA HIS A 536 12.11 20.94 -15.89
C HIS A 536 12.69 21.73 -14.68
N HIS A 537 13.82 22.40 -14.93
CA HIS A 537 14.56 23.35 -14.07
C HIS A 537 13.99 23.60 -12.66
N HIS A 538 14.30 22.70 -11.73
CA HIS A 538 13.97 22.83 -10.31
C HIS A 538 15.13 23.47 -9.53
N ALA A 539 14.84 24.54 -8.80
CA ALA A 539 15.84 25.39 -8.16
C ALA A 539 16.18 25.01 -6.70
N ASN A 540 15.65 23.89 -6.17
CA ASN A 540 15.77 23.50 -4.75
C ASN A 540 15.32 24.58 -3.73
N THR A 541 14.43 25.50 -4.12
CA THR A 541 13.72 26.39 -3.19
C THR A 541 12.51 25.68 -2.58
N TRP A 542 12.01 26.16 -1.44
CA TRP A 542 10.85 25.56 -0.75
C TRP A 542 9.61 25.41 -1.63
N ILE A 543 9.25 26.42 -2.42
CA ILE A 543 8.08 26.36 -3.31
C ILE A 543 8.26 25.29 -4.40
N SER A 544 9.46 25.15 -4.98
CA SER A 544 9.77 24.09 -5.94
C SER A 544 9.77 22.72 -5.28
N ILE A 545 10.41 22.57 -4.12
CA ILE A 545 10.49 21.31 -3.36
C ILE A 545 9.10 20.80 -2.97
N LEU A 546 8.22 21.68 -2.48
CA LEU A 546 6.86 21.30 -2.06
C LEU A 546 5.93 21.01 -3.25
N SER A 547 6.06 21.74 -4.36
CA SER A 547 5.25 21.49 -5.57
C SER A 547 5.66 20.22 -6.33
N HIS A 548 6.92 19.78 -6.19
CA HIS A 548 7.43 18.55 -6.79
C HIS A 548 7.49 17.37 -5.80
N GLY A 549 7.37 17.63 -4.49
CA GLY A 549 7.53 16.68 -3.39
C GLY A 549 8.90 15.99 -3.37
N ALA A 550 9.91 16.63 -3.94
CA ALA A 550 11.19 16.04 -4.29
C ALA A 550 12.27 17.11 -4.50
N PHE A 551 13.53 16.71 -4.44
CA PHE A 551 14.67 17.54 -4.85
C PHE A 551 14.93 17.44 -6.37
N SER A 552 15.61 18.44 -6.91
CA SER A 552 16.09 18.46 -8.30
C SER A 552 16.93 17.22 -8.65
N SER A 553 16.75 16.70 -9.87
CA SER A 553 17.61 15.67 -10.47
C SER A 553 18.94 16.23 -11.03
N HIS A 554 19.09 17.56 -11.09
CA HIS A 554 20.21 18.23 -11.76
C HIS A 554 21.10 19.07 -10.82
N THR A 555 20.62 19.37 -9.62
CA THR A 555 21.35 20.14 -8.61
C THR A 555 21.27 19.39 -7.27
N PRO A 556 22.39 19.23 -6.54
CA PRO A 556 22.39 18.50 -5.28
C PRO A 556 21.43 19.14 -4.27
N PRO A 557 20.83 18.36 -3.36
CA PRO A 557 19.98 18.91 -2.32
C PRO A 557 20.81 19.88 -1.45
N PRO A 558 20.24 21.03 -1.04
CA PRO A 558 20.87 21.91 -0.07
C PRO A 558 21.05 21.20 1.27
N SER A 559 21.99 21.64 2.11
CA SER A 559 22.06 21.09 3.47
C SER A 559 20.77 21.42 4.23
N PRO A 560 20.37 20.60 5.23
CA PRO A 560 19.20 20.90 6.04
C PRO A 560 19.27 22.27 6.73
N GLY A 561 20.47 22.71 7.12
CA GLY A 561 20.69 24.04 7.70
C GLY A 561 20.45 25.17 6.69
N ASP A 562 20.98 25.05 5.47
CA ASP A 562 20.74 26.03 4.40
C ASP A 562 19.25 26.09 4.02
N LEU A 563 18.62 24.92 3.90
CA LEU A 563 17.21 24.82 3.52
C LEU A 563 16.31 25.43 4.60
N ILE A 564 16.51 25.12 5.88
CA ILE A 564 15.82 25.79 7.00
C ILE A 564 16.14 27.29 7.02
N GLY A 565 17.36 27.71 6.69
CA GLY A 565 17.74 29.12 6.53
C GLY A 565 16.95 29.85 5.44
N THR A 566 16.52 29.16 4.38
CA THR A 566 15.63 29.71 3.33
C THR A 566 14.13 29.62 3.65
N ALA A 567 13.73 28.97 4.74
CA ALA A 567 12.32 28.83 5.11
C ALA A 567 11.53 30.14 5.33
N PRO A 568 12.12 31.32 5.66
CA PRO A 568 11.43 32.60 5.60
C PRO A 568 10.79 32.94 4.24
N GLN A 569 11.19 32.29 3.15
CA GLN A 569 10.51 32.39 1.85
C GLN A 569 9.06 31.87 1.89
N LEU A 570 8.70 31.08 2.91
CA LEU A 570 7.34 30.57 3.13
C LEU A 570 6.44 31.53 3.93
N SER A 571 6.99 32.60 4.53
CA SER A 571 6.19 33.64 5.17
C SER A 571 5.17 34.24 4.19
N ASN A 572 3.91 34.36 4.65
CA ASN A 572 2.77 34.87 3.87
C ASN A 572 2.42 34.10 2.58
N GLN A 573 3.06 32.98 2.27
CA GLN A 573 2.77 32.21 1.04
C GLN A 573 1.43 31.48 1.18
N ARG A 574 0.58 31.60 0.16
CA ARG A 574 -0.74 30.94 0.09
C ARG A 574 -0.58 29.63 -0.68
N LEU A 575 -0.77 28.48 -0.02
CA LEU A 575 -0.56 27.16 -0.62
C LEU A 575 -1.85 26.33 -0.66
N VAL A 576 -2.02 25.52 -1.70
CA VAL A 576 -2.90 24.34 -1.70
C VAL A 576 -2.08 23.13 -1.27
N CYS A 577 -2.28 22.65 -0.05
CA CYS A 577 -1.58 21.49 0.50
C CYS A 577 -2.39 20.21 0.24
N VAL A 578 -1.73 19.20 -0.33
CA VAL A 578 -2.26 17.85 -0.55
C VAL A 578 -1.75 16.94 0.55
N LEU A 579 -2.68 16.43 1.36
CA LEU A 579 -2.40 15.70 2.58
C LEU A 579 -2.91 14.26 2.47
N GLU A 580 -1.98 13.31 2.58
CA GLU A 580 -2.27 11.89 2.73
C GLU A 580 -2.43 11.59 4.21
N ALA A 581 -3.63 11.23 4.66
CA ALA A 581 -3.91 10.84 6.04
C ALA A 581 -4.06 9.32 6.15
N CYS A 582 -3.48 8.69 7.17
CA CYS A 582 -3.61 7.26 7.46
C CYS A 582 -3.75 7.01 8.97
N HIS A 583 -4.82 6.35 9.41
CA HIS A 583 -5.03 6.06 10.84
C HIS A 583 -4.13 4.89 11.29
N LEU A 584 -3.14 5.19 12.13
CA LEU A 584 -2.12 4.22 12.57
C LEU A 584 -2.58 3.36 13.76
N GLY A 585 -3.52 3.84 14.57
CA GLY A 585 -4.10 3.08 15.68
C GLY A 585 -4.14 3.90 16.97
N GLY A 586 -4.96 3.46 17.94
CA GLY A 586 -5.17 4.24 19.16
C GLY A 586 -5.68 5.65 18.85
N ALA A 587 -4.93 6.68 19.27
CA ALA A 587 -5.17 8.08 18.94
C ALA A 587 -4.23 8.64 17.85
N THR A 588 -3.47 7.77 17.17
CA THR A 588 -2.39 8.16 16.24
C THR A 588 -2.87 8.13 14.79
N THR A 589 -2.75 9.27 14.11
CA THR A 589 -2.94 9.40 12.65
C THR A 589 -1.69 10.00 12.02
N GLU A 590 -1.18 9.34 10.99
CA GLU A 590 -0.16 9.82 10.07
C GLU A 590 -0.77 10.88 9.14
N LEU A 591 -0.09 12.01 8.95
CA LEU A 591 -0.47 13.06 8.01
C LEU A 591 0.76 13.47 7.20
N ILE A 592 0.80 13.09 5.92
CA ILE A 592 1.95 13.33 5.03
C ILE A 592 1.59 14.37 3.96
N LEU A 593 2.42 15.40 3.82
CA LEU A 593 2.33 16.39 2.77
C LEU A 593 2.93 15.82 1.47
N SER A 594 2.09 15.42 0.51
CA SER A 594 2.56 14.90 -0.79
C SER A 594 2.88 15.99 -1.80
N ARG A 595 2.16 17.13 -1.71
CA ARG A 595 2.37 18.34 -2.53
C ARG A 595 1.96 19.58 -1.73
N ALA A 596 2.60 20.71 -1.99
CA ALA A 596 1.97 22.01 -1.78
C ALA A 596 2.18 22.90 -3.01
N PHE A 597 1.09 23.38 -3.60
CA PHE A 597 1.12 24.24 -4.78
C PHE A 597 0.94 25.70 -4.39
N HIS A 598 1.76 26.60 -4.92
CA HIS A 598 1.61 28.04 -4.68
C HIS A 598 0.37 28.59 -5.41
N LEU A 599 -0.45 29.36 -4.71
CA LEU A 599 -1.55 30.13 -5.28
C LEU A 599 -1.03 31.52 -5.69
N THR A 600 -0.85 31.73 -6.99
CA THR A 600 -0.82 33.08 -7.56
C THR A 600 -2.23 33.69 -7.46
N ASP A 601 -2.31 34.98 -7.13
CA ASP A 601 -3.57 35.73 -7.03
C ASP A 601 -4.28 35.93 -8.39
#